data_AF-A0A099KG59-F1
#
_entry.id   AF-A0A099KG59-F1
#
_cell.length_a   1.000
_cell.length_b   1.000
_cell.length_c   1.000
_cell.angle_alpha   90.00
_cell.angle_beta   90.00
_cell.angle_gamma   90.00
#
_symmetry.space_group_name_H-M   'P 1'
#
loop_
_entity.id
_entity.type
_entity.pdbx_description
1 polymer ?
#
loop_
_entity_poly.entity_id
_entity_poly.type
_entity_poly.pdbx_seq_one_letter_code
_entity_poly.pdbx_strand_id
1 'polypeptide(L)'
;MKEDQRSYLIELDYGNRKGERDFVKDILSRYDKNTLVGSILFVNNNPYHFELLWFLNFEKDFEDVDRYLASKYPTTKRAYNRFVTDLMASMDNKSYNLISVSTPEDVDVYMTSKTNDYFTFSDRELFFEMWGKPVTLDNFTVFLSHSSKDKEFVDEVFNELQKSEIKAWYDKEEIIAGESVTDNINNGLQKSNFGLIFLSKSFLNGQSGWTIAEANFFMQQRMRDASKKFVIVNIDLPHNEIPPLMQDYRYIDASDDGFMVDIKKAINHHQRRI
;
A
#
# COMPACT_ATOMS: atom_id res chain seq x y z
N MET A 1 16.99 0.85 -35.48
CA MET A 1 17.10 1.20 -34.05
C MET A 1 18.40 0.59 -33.56
N LYS A 2 19.30 1.34 -32.92
CA LYS A 2 20.56 0.78 -32.41
C LYS A 2 20.24 -0.25 -31.32
N GLU A 3 20.81 -1.44 -31.41
CA GLU A 3 20.50 -2.61 -30.57
C GLU A 3 20.88 -2.48 -29.08
N ASP A 4 21.60 -1.44 -28.66
CA ASP A 4 22.20 -1.34 -27.32
C ASP A 4 21.62 -0.24 -26.40
N GLN A 5 20.48 0.38 -26.72
CA GLN A 5 19.86 1.37 -25.81
C GLN A 5 18.76 0.76 -24.97
N ARG A 6 18.74 1.09 -23.67
CA ARG A 6 17.72 0.60 -22.74
C ARG A 6 16.99 1.74 -22.07
N SER A 7 15.68 1.76 -22.25
CA SER A 7 14.81 2.75 -21.64
C SER A 7 14.00 2.19 -20.47
N TYR A 8 13.75 3.07 -19.51
CA TYR A 8 12.90 2.82 -18.36
C TYR A 8 11.84 3.90 -18.28
N LEU A 9 10.64 3.50 -17.89
CA LEU A 9 9.57 4.41 -17.54
C LEU A 9 9.14 4.06 -16.11
N ILE A 10 9.24 5.03 -15.22
CA ILE A 10 9.00 4.85 -13.79
C ILE A 10 7.84 5.76 -13.38
N GLU A 11 6.86 5.20 -12.70
CA GLU A 11 5.76 5.98 -12.14
C GLU A 11 6.17 6.56 -10.78
N LEU A 12 6.02 7.87 -10.64
CA LEU A 12 6.25 8.63 -9.41
C LEU A 12 4.91 9.11 -8.86
N ASP A 13 4.80 9.33 -7.54
CA ASP A 13 3.60 9.93 -6.96
C ASP A 13 3.58 11.46 -7.20
N TYR A 14 2.74 11.91 -8.13
CA TYR A 14 2.47 13.33 -8.40
C TYR A 14 2.17 14.14 -7.13
N GLY A 15 1.40 13.56 -6.20
CA GLY A 15 1.00 14.20 -4.94
C GLY A 15 2.04 14.10 -3.83
N ASN A 16 3.13 13.36 -4.01
CA ASN A 16 4.19 13.20 -3.01
C ASN A 16 5.58 13.45 -3.62
N ARG A 17 5.74 14.52 -4.41
CA ARG A 17 7.02 14.84 -5.05
C ARG A 17 8.14 14.96 -4.04
N LYS A 18 7.88 15.54 -2.86
CA LYS A 18 8.85 15.59 -1.75
C LYS A 18 9.46 14.22 -1.44
N GLY A 19 8.63 13.17 -1.34
CA GLY A 19 9.09 11.81 -1.06
C GLY A 19 9.83 11.16 -2.23
N GLU A 20 9.52 11.56 -3.46
CA GLU A 20 10.13 11.01 -4.67
C GLU A 20 11.50 11.65 -5.01
N ARG A 21 11.81 12.85 -4.50
CA ARG A 21 13.05 13.58 -4.86
C ARG A 21 14.30 12.80 -4.56
N ASP A 22 14.41 12.20 -3.37
CA ASP A 22 15.63 11.49 -2.97
C ASP A 22 15.91 10.32 -3.91
N PHE A 23 14.87 9.63 -4.36
CA PHE A 23 14.98 8.57 -5.36
C PHE A 23 15.46 9.11 -6.71
N VAL A 24 14.83 10.17 -7.22
CA VAL A 24 15.22 10.77 -8.52
C VAL A 24 16.66 11.28 -8.47
N LYS A 25 17.03 11.99 -7.41
CA LYS A 25 18.39 12.53 -7.21
C LYS A 25 19.44 11.44 -7.07
N ASP A 26 19.12 10.35 -6.39
CA ASP A 26 20.03 9.21 -6.22
C ASP A 26 20.42 8.58 -7.56
N ILE A 27 19.43 8.31 -8.42
CA ILE A 27 19.67 7.75 -9.75
C ILE A 27 20.43 8.75 -10.64
N LEU A 28 20.05 10.04 -10.64
CA LEU A 28 20.77 11.07 -11.41
C LEU A 28 22.21 11.29 -10.95
N SER A 29 22.51 11.05 -9.66
CA SER A 29 23.88 11.15 -9.13
C SER A 29 24.72 9.90 -9.41
N ARG A 30 24.07 8.76 -9.64
CA ARG A 30 24.74 7.47 -9.82
C ARG A 30 25.37 7.31 -11.21
N TYR A 31 24.69 7.78 -12.24
CA TYR A 31 25.09 7.57 -13.64
C TYR A 31 25.56 8.87 -14.28
N ASP A 32 26.69 8.83 -14.98
CA ASP A 32 27.18 9.99 -15.71
C ASP A 32 26.37 10.25 -16.99
N LYS A 33 26.56 11.43 -17.58
CA LYS A 33 25.80 11.91 -18.76
C LYS A 33 26.03 11.10 -20.04
N ASN A 34 27.11 10.33 -20.14
CA ASN A 34 27.34 9.42 -21.26
C ASN A 34 26.68 8.06 -21.05
N THR A 35 26.24 7.78 -19.82
CA THR A 35 25.59 6.54 -19.42
C THR A 35 24.08 6.73 -19.42
N LEU A 36 23.59 7.72 -18.66
CA LEU A 36 22.19 8.16 -18.69
C LEU A 36 22.07 9.37 -19.62
N VAL A 37 21.67 9.11 -20.87
CA VAL A 37 21.65 10.11 -21.95
C VAL A 37 20.30 10.82 -22.11
N GLY A 38 19.24 10.32 -21.45
CA GLY A 38 17.93 10.95 -21.45
C GLY A 38 17.23 10.79 -20.12
N SER A 39 16.66 11.87 -19.60
CA SER A 39 15.89 11.87 -18.36
C SER A 39 14.80 12.95 -18.44
N ILE A 40 13.56 12.51 -18.54
CA ILE A 40 12.40 13.37 -18.82
C ILE A 40 11.25 13.02 -17.89
N LEU A 41 10.72 14.02 -17.20
CA LEU A 41 9.46 13.92 -16.46
C LEU A 41 8.31 14.30 -17.37
N PHE A 42 7.28 13.45 -17.41
CA PHE A 42 5.98 13.73 -18.01
C PHE A 42 4.99 14.00 -16.89
N VAL A 43 4.39 15.18 -16.89
CA VAL A 43 3.48 15.64 -15.83
C VAL A 43 2.09 15.86 -16.40
N ASN A 44 1.13 15.02 -16.00
CA ASN A 44 -0.28 15.21 -16.30
C ASN A 44 -0.97 15.93 -15.14
N ASN A 45 -1.41 17.16 -15.38
CA ASN A 45 -2.08 18.01 -14.39
C ASN A 45 -3.60 17.84 -14.40
N ASN A 46 -4.15 16.91 -15.16
CA ASN A 46 -5.58 16.68 -15.19
C ASN A 46 -6.05 16.19 -13.81
N PRO A 47 -6.93 16.92 -13.09
CA PRO A 47 -7.38 16.52 -11.77
C PRO A 47 -8.22 15.23 -11.75
N TYR A 48 -8.69 14.77 -12.90
CA TYR A 48 -9.35 13.47 -13.05
C TYR A 48 -8.37 12.32 -13.34
N HIS A 49 -7.10 12.64 -13.63
CA HIS A 49 -6.06 11.65 -13.87
C HIS A 49 -4.66 12.27 -13.66
N PHE A 50 -4.28 12.49 -12.40
CA PHE A 50 -2.93 12.91 -12.08
C PHE A 50 -1.95 11.80 -12.41
N GLU A 51 -0.89 12.14 -13.14
CA GLU A 51 0.14 11.20 -13.51
C GLU A 51 1.50 11.90 -13.55
N LEU A 52 2.52 11.24 -12.98
CA LEU A 52 3.90 11.67 -13.07
C LEU A 52 4.76 10.49 -13.51
N LEU A 53 5.27 10.55 -14.73
CA LEU A 53 6.12 9.51 -15.29
C LEU A 53 7.52 10.03 -15.49
N TRP A 54 8.50 9.20 -15.17
CA TRP A 54 9.90 9.50 -15.36
C TRP A 54 10.52 8.54 -16.36
N PHE A 55 10.84 9.07 -17.52
CA PHE A 55 11.55 8.36 -18.56
C PHE A 55 13.05 8.50 -18.38
N LEU A 56 13.75 7.38 -18.44
CA LEU A 56 15.21 7.28 -18.43
C LEU A 56 15.66 6.54 -19.67
N ASN A 57 16.70 7.04 -20.34
CA ASN A 57 17.31 6.38 -21.49
C ASN A 57 18.81 6.18 -21.24
N PHE A 58 19.25 4.92 -21.23
CA PHE A 58 20.63 4.55 -21.03
C PHE A 58 21.29 4.13 -22.35
N GLU A 59 22.48 4.66 -22.61
CA GLU A 59 23.27 4.32 -23.80
C GLU A 59 24.22 3.14 -23.58
N LYS A 60 24.67 2.93 -22.34
CA LYS A 60 25.62 1.88 -21.95
C LYS A 60 25.47 1.55 -20.46
N ASP A 61 26.19 0.53 -20.00
CA ASP A 61 26.31 0.14 -18.58
C ASP A 61 24.95 -0.03 -17.85
N PHE A 62 23.90 -0.42 -18.58
CA PHE A 62 22.54 -0.58 -18.04
C PHE A 62 22.30 -1.91 -17.32
N GLU A 63 23.31 -2.79 -17.26
CA GLU A 63 23.21 -4.14 -16.68
C GLU A 63 23.01 -4.13 -15.16
N ASP A 64 23.49 -3.09 -14.48
CA ASP A 64 23.35 -2.96 -13.02
C ASP A 64 22.07 -2.22 -12.61
N VAL A 65 21.43 -1.48 -13.52
CA VAL A 65 20.25 -0.65 -13.23
C VAL A 65 19.12 -1.48 -12.62
N ASP A 66 18.74 -2.59 -13.25
CA ASP A 66 17.68 -3.47 -12.75
C ASP A 66 18.02 -4.02 -11.35
N ARG A 67 19.28 -4.40 -11.14
CA ARG A 67 19.78 -4.95 -9.87
C ARG A 67 19.75 -3.90 -8.77
N TYR A 68 20.16 -2.67 -9.09
CA TYR A 68 20.21 -1.56 -8.16
C TYR A 68 18.81 -1.11 -7.74
N LEU A 69 17.90 -0.97 -8.72
CA LEU A 69 16.49 -0.67 -8.44
C LEU A 69 15.89 -1.75 -7.55
N ALA A 70 16.10 -3.04 -7.86
CA ALA A 70 15.57 -4.13 -7.04
C ALA A 70 16.14 -4.15 -5.61
N SER A 71 17.40 -3.77 -5.39
CA SER A 71 18.03 -3.82 -4.07
C SER A 71 17.69 -2.62 -3.19
N LYS A 72 17.70 -1.40 -3.74
CA LYS A 72 17.50 -0.16 -2.97
C LYS A 72 16.06 0.34 -3.00
N TYR A 73 15.35 0.06 -4.09
CA TYR A 73 13.97 0.50 -4.35
C TYR A 73 13.10 -0.71 -4.75
N PRO A 74 12.92 -1.72 -3.89
CA PRO A 74 12.22 -2.96 -4.25
C PRO A 74 10.76 -2.73 -4.67
N THR A 75 10.17 -1.60 -4.27
CA THR A 75 8.80 -1.18 -4.63
C THR A 75 8.76 -0.28 -5.88
N THR A 76 9.83 -0.21 -6.69
CA THR A 76 9.88 0.64 -7.88
C THR A 76 8.69 0.34 -8.79
N LYS A 77 7.87 1.36 -9.07
CA LYS A 77 6.65 1.27 -9.88
C LYS A 77 6.99 1.40 -11.37
N ARG A 78 7.70 0.41 -11.92
CA ARG A 78 7.99 0.41 -13.36
C ARG A 78 6.67 0.44 -14.13
N ALA A 79 6.48 1.45 -14.97
CA ALA A 79 5.31 1.58 -15.81
C ALA A 79 5.48 0.69 -17.05
N TYR A 80 4.64 -0.35 -17.16
CA TYR A 80 4.59 -1.23 -18.32
C TYR A 80 3.47 -0.80 -19.28
N ASN A 81 3.60 -1.14 -20.56
CA ASN A 81 2.61 -0.84 -21.61
C ASN A 81 2.29 0.65 -21.80
N ARG A 82 3.19 1.54 -21.38
CA ARG A 82 3.17 2.96 -21.73
C ARG A 82 4.40 3.25 -22.57
N PHE A 83 4.21 3.77 -23.77
CA PHE A 83 5.30 3.99 -24.72
C PHE A 83 5.61 5.48 -24.87
N VAL A 84 6.90 5.79 -24.90
CA VAL A 84 7.38 7.18 -25.00
C VAL A 84 6.96 7.82 -26.32
N THR A 85 6.81 7.02 -27.38
CA THR A 85 6.25 7.49 -28.66
C THR A 85 4.86 8.09 -28.49
N ASP A 86 4.00 7.46 -27.70
CA ASP A 86 2.63 7.92 -27.47
C ASP A 86 2.63 9.15 -26.57
N LEU A 87 3.46 9.15 -25.52
CA LEU A 87 3.65 10.30 -24.63
C LEU A 87 4.20 11.53 -25.39
N MET A 88 5.14 11.34 -26.31
CA MET A 88 5.69 12.42 -27.14
C MET A 88 4.67 12.90 -28.17
N ALA A 89 3.89 12.01 -28.80
CA ALA A 89 2.82 12.40 -29.72
C ALA A 89 1.70 13.20 -29.02
N SER A 90 1.55 13.01 -27.71
CA SER A 90 0.55 13.69 -26.90
C SER A 90 0.90 15.16 -26.58
N MET A 91 2.12 15.62 -26.92
CA MET A 91 2.59 17.00 -26.75
C MET A 91 1.72 18.02 -27.49
N ASP A 92 1.22 17.66 -28.68
CA ASP A 92 0.37 18.56 -29.48
C ASP A 92 -1.05 18.68 -28.92
N ASN A 93 -1.44 17.80 -27.98
CA ASN A 93 -2.80 17.69 -27.45
C ASN A 93 -2.95 18.14 -25.98
N LYS A 94 -2.02 18.95 -25.46
CA LYS A 94 -2.07 19.55 -24.09
C LYS A 94 -2.17 18.55 -22.92
N SER A 95 -1.69 17.33 -23.10
CA SER A 95 -1.88 16.26 -22.10
C SER A 95 -0.78 16.22 -21.03
N TYR A 96 0.49 16.35 -21.42
CA TYR A 96 1.62 16.33 -20.47
C TYR A 96 2.51 17.57 -20.62
N ASN A 97 2.93 18.12 -19.48
CA ASN A 97 4.09 19.00 -19.41
C ASN A 97 5.36 18.13 -19.39
N LEU A 98 6.39 18.54 -20.12
CA LEU A 98 7.68 17.84 -20.18
C LEU A 98 8.76 18.63 -19.46
N ILE A 99 9.54 17.94 -18.63
CA ILE A 99 10.67 18.52 -17.90
C ILE A 99 11.89 17.65 -18.13
N SER A 100 12.94 18.21 -18.74
CA SER A 100 14.23 17.53 -18.79
C SER A 100 14.95 17.75 -17.46
N VAL A 101 15.34 16.67 -16.78
CA VAL A 101 16.08 16.73 -15.51
C VAL A 101 17.36 15.93 -15.63
N SER A 102 18.51 16.59 -15.57
CA SER A 102 19.81 15.97 -15.82
C SER A 102 20.72 15.99 -14.60
N THR A 103 20.44 16.85 -13.62
CA THR A 103 21.20 16.89 -12.36
C THR A 103 20.28 16.89 -11.14
N PRO A 104 20.81 16.54 -9.95
CA PRO A 104 20.04 16.65 -8.71
C PRO A 104 19.50 18.06 -8.44
N GLU A 105 20.21 19.10 -8.85
CA GLU A 105 19.78 20.49 -8.70
C GLU A 105 18.53 20.79 -9.54
N ASP A 106 18.41 20.22 -10.74
CA ASP A 106 17.19 20.33 -11.56
C ASP A 106 15.97 19.80 -10.79
N VAL A 107 16.14 18.70 -10.04
CA VAL A 107 15.07 18.11 -9.23
C VAL A 107 14.59 19.07 -8.15
N ASP A 108 15.50 19.80 -7.50
CA ASP A 108 15.14 20.79 -6.48
C ASP A 108 14.38 21.98 -7.06
N VAL A 109 14.71 22.38 -8.29
CA VAL A 109 14.07 23.48 -9.01
C VAL A 109 12.68 23.09 -9.50
N TYR A 110 12.54 21.91 -10.10
CA TYR A 110 11.32 21.54 -10.82
C TYR A 110 10.32 20.73 -9.98
N MET A 111 10.77 19.81 -9.13
CA MET A 111 9.88 18.93 -8.35
C MET A 111 9.46 19.54 -7.01
N THR A 112 9.21 20.86 -6.95
CA THR A 112 8.86 21.57 -5.71
C THR A 112 7.55 21.05 -5.11
N SER A 113 7.37 21.18 -3.79
CA SER A 113 6.14 20.73 -3.11
C SER A 113 4.97 21.68 -3.32
N LYS A 114 5.26 22.94 -3.67
CA LYS A 114 4.25 23.94 -4.02
C LYS A 114 3.96 23.86 -5.52
N THR A 115 2.93 24.59 -5.95
CA THR A 115 2.66 24.79 -7.38
C THR A 115 3.83 25.49 -8.08
N ASN A 116 4.01 25.20 -9.36
CA ASN A 116 4.94 25.89 -10.26
C ASN A 116 4.42 25.79 -11.71
N ASP A 117 5.21 26.25 -12.68
CA ASP A 117 4.83 26.27 -14.09
C ASP A 117 4.52 24.89 -14.69
N TYR A 118 5.06 23.82 -14.09
CA TYR A 118 4.89 22.45 -14.56
C TYR A 118 3.86 21.66 -13.76
N PHE A 119 3.69 21.98 -12.47
CA PHE A 119 2.79 21.31 -11.56
C PHE A 119 1.73 22.28 -11.03
N THR A 120 0.49 22.08 -11.48
CA THR A 120 -0.64 22.94 -11.14
C THR A 120 -1.13 22.76 -9.70
N PHE A 121 -0.79 21.64 -9.06
CA PHE A 121 -1.22 21.32 -7.69
C PHE A 121 -0.02 21.06 -6.78
N SER A 122 -0.09 21.57 -5.55
CA SER A 122 0.86 21.28 -4.46
C SER A 122 0.81 19.81 -4.01
N ASP A 123 1.83 19.37 -3.28
CA ASP A 123 1.88 18.05 -2.65
C ASP A 123 0.67 17.87 -1.72
N ARG A 124 0.20 16.63 -1.63
CA ARG A 124 -0.99 16.20 -0.90
C ARG A 124 -0.98 16.65 0.56
N GLU A 125 0.17 16.54 1.23
CA GLU A 125 0.35 16.98 2.62
C GLU A 125 0.09 18.49 2.80
N LEU A 126 0.52 19.34 1.86
CA LEU A 126 0.23 20.77 1.94
C LEU A 126 -1.26 21.07 1.79
N PHE A 127 -1.97 20.30 0.95
CA PHE A 127 -3.42 20.40 0.89
C PHE A 127 -4.09 19.93 2.17
N PHE A 128 -3.59 18.88 2.82
CA PHE A 128 -4.09 18.43 4.12
C PHE A 128 -3.85 19.46 5.23
N GLU A 129 -2.72 20.17 5.21
CA GLU A 129 -2.47 21.28 6.14
C GLU A 129 -3.44 22.44 5.91
N MET A 130 -3.76 22.75 4.65
CA MET A 130 -4.64 23.86 4.28
C MET A 130 -6.13 23.57 4.53
N TRP A 131 -6.59 22.35 4.21
CA TRP A 131 -8.01 22.00 4.16
C TRP A 131 -8.42 20.93 5.19
N GLY A 132 -7.45 20.38 5.92
CA GLY A 132 -7.62 19.19 6.74
C GLY A 132 -7.42 17.92 5.92
N LYS A 133 -6.85 16.89 6.56
CA LYS A 133 -6.82 15.54 6.00
C LYS A 133 -8.27 15.00 5.95
N PRO A 134 -8.74 14.43 4.83
CA PRO A 134 -10.04 13.78 4.79
C PRO A 134 -10.16 12.72 5.88
N VAL A 135 -11.22 12.80 6.69
CA VAL A 135 -11.50 11.85 7.81
C VAL A 135 -11.68 10.41 7.30
N THR A 136 -11.99 10.25 6.01
CA THR A 136 -12.10 8.97 5.32
C THR A 136 -10.75 8.33 4.96
N LEU A 137 -9.65 9.09 4.97
CA LEU A 137 -8.29 8.57 4.70
C LEU A 137 -7.64 7.90 5.93
N ASP A 138 -8.32 7.90 7.07
CA ASP A 138 -7.76 7.32 8.29
C ASP A 138 -7.89 5.79 8.34
N ASN A 139 -6.79 5.21 8.83
CA ASN A 139 -6.52 3.81 9.13
C ASN A 139 -7.73 3.00 9.63
N PHE A 140 -7.76 1.74 9.21
CA PHE A 140 -8.67 0.75 9.80
C PHE A 140 -8.32 0.56 11.27
N THR A 141 -9.35 0.49 12.11
CA THR A 141 -9.14 0.13 13.51
C THR A 141 -8.81 -1.36 13.61
N VAL A 142 -9.62 -2.17 12.93
CA VAL A 142 -9.62 -3.63 13.04
C VAL A 142 -9.33 -4.25 11.68
N PHE A 143 -8.53 -5.30 11.63
CA PHE A 143 -8.40 -6.19 10.47
C PHE A 143 -9.17 -7.48 10.74
N LEU A 144 -9.99 -7.94 9.80
CA LEU A 144 -10.76 -9.19 9.93
C LEU A 144 -10.06 -10.35 9.19
N SER A 145 -9.31 -11.18 9.92
CA SER A 145 -8.67 -12.38 9.36
C SER A 145 -9.57 -13.60 9.53
N HIS A 146 -10.00 -14.21 8.44
CA HIS A 146 -10.98 -15.29 8.43
C HIS A 146 -10.80 -16.22 7.22
N SER A 147 -11.40 -17.42 7.28
CA SER A 147 -11.46 -18.30 6.12
C SER A 147 -12.52 -17.82 5.14
N SER A 148 -12.31 -18.04 3.84
CA SER A 148 -13.33 -17.72 2.82
C SER A 148 -14.66 -18.44 3.04
N LYS A 149 -14.66 -19.57 3.76
CA LYS A 149 -15.87 -20.32 4.13
C LYS A 149 -16.64 -19.69 5.30
N ASP A 150 -16.01 -18.82 6.08
CA ASP A 150 -16.61 -18.18 7.26
C ASP A 150 -17.22 -16.81 6.91
N LYS A 151 -17.23 -16.43 5.62
CA LYS A 151 -17.66 -15.11 5.13
C LYS A 151 -19.06 -14.71 5.56
N GLU A 152 -20.01 -15.65 5.53
CA GLU A 152 -21.40 -15.34 5.94
C GLU A 152 -21.46 -14.91 7.41
N PHE A 153 -20.73 -15.58 8.29
CA PHE A 153 -20.65 -15.20 9.71
C PHE A 153 -19.88 -13.88 9.90
N VAL A 154 -18.76 -13.71 9.20
CA VAL A 154 -17.94 -12.50 9.31
C VAL A 154 -18.65 -11.27 8.74
N ASP A 155 -19.52 -11.42 7.74
CA ASP A 155 -20.39 -10.38 7.22
C ASP A 155 -21.30 -9.80 8.33
N GLU A 156 -21.87 -10.64 9.19
CA GLU A 156 -22.69 -10.21 10.32
C GLU A 156 -21.88 -9.41 11.33
N VAL A 157 -20.70 -9.91 11.69
CA VAL A 157 -19.79 -9.24 12.62
C VAL A 157 -19.34 -7.89 12.05
N PHE A 158 -18.93 -7.86 10.78
CA PHE A 158 -18.52 -6.64 10.09
C PHE A 158 -19.63 -5.59 10.09
N ASN A 159 -20.86 -5.97 9.74
CA ASN A 159 -22.02 -5.09 9.74
C ASN A 159 -22.27 -4.49 11.14
N GLU A 160 -22.17 -5.30 12.20
CA GLU A 160 -22.32 -4.83 13.57
C GLU A 160 -21.18 -3.91 14.03
N LEU A 161 -19.95 -4.13 13.54
CA LEU A 161 -18.84 -3.21 13.75
C LEU A 161 -19.10 -1.88 13.05
N GLN A 162 -19.60 -1.89 11.80
CA GLN A 162 -19.92 -0.67 11.05
C GLN A 162 -21.03 0.14 11.72
N LYS A 163 -22.11 -0.51 12.17
CA LYS A 163 -23.19 0.14 12.96
C LYS A 163 -22.70 0.74 14.27
N SER A 164 -21.55 0.27 14.78
CA SER A 164 -20.90 0.79 15.98
C SER A 164 -19.78 1.80 15.67
N GLU A 165 -19.69 2.27 14.43
CA GLU A 165 -18.69 3.22 13.93
C GLU A 165 -17.24 2.73 14.07
N ILE A 166 -17.04 1.40 14.04
CA ILE A 166 -15.72 0.77 14.07
C ILE A 166 -15.27 0.48 12.64
N LYS A 167 -14.28 1.23 12.14
CA LYS A 167 -13.66 0.99 10.83
C LYS A 167 -12.93 -0.36 10.83
N ALA A 168 -13.37 -1.30 10.00
CA ALA A 168 -12.78 -2.61 9.87
C ALA A 168 -12.31 -2.86 8.44
N TRP A 169 -11.08 -3.33 8.26
CA TRP A 169 -10.57 -3.82 6.99
C TRP A 169 -11.15 -5.21 6.76
N TYR A 170 -11.89 -5.36 5.66
CA TYR A 170 -12.55 -6.60 5.29
C TYR A 170 -12.28 -6.92 3.83
N ASP A 171 -11.71 -8.10 3.56
CA ASP A 171 -11.23 -8.51 2.23
C ASP A 171 -12.27 -8.33 1.12
N LYS A 172 -13.54 -8.63 1.42
CA LYS A 172 -14.67 -8.55 0.50
C LYS A 172 -14.95 -7.13 0.00
N GLU A 173 -14.75 -6.13 0.85
CA GLU A 173 -15.02 -4.72 0.53
C GLU A 173 -13.76 -4.00 0.01
N GLU A 174 -12.58 -4.46 0.42
CA GLU A 174 -11.31 -3.77 0.17
C GLU A 174 -10.49 -4.35 -0.99
N ILE A 175 -10.85 -5.52 -1.51
CA ILE A 175 -10.17 -6.17 -2.64
C ILE A 175 -11.11 -6.23 -3.83
N ILE A 176 -10.74 -5.53 -4.90
CA ILE A 176 -11.49 -5.52 -6.15
C ILE A 176 -10.95 -6.58 -7.11
N ALA A 177 -11.82 -7.14 -7.96
CA ALA A 177 -11.41 -8.09 -8.99
C ALA A 177 -10.32 -7.49 -9.90
N GLY A 178 -9.20 -8.21 -10.04
CA GLY A 178 -8.04 -7.76 -10.79
C GLY A 178 -6.90 -7.21 -9.92
N GLU A 179 -7.12 -7.01 -8.62
CA GLU A 179 -6.08 -6.60 -7.69
C GLU A 179 -5.32 -7.80 -7.08
N SER A 180 -4.08 -7.53 -6.65
CA SER A 180 -3.29 -8.50 -5.90
C SER A 180 -3.87 -8.65 -4.50
N VAL A 181 -4.49 -9.81 -4.24
CA VAL A 181 -5.02 -10.19 -2.92
C VAL A 181 -3.93 -10.05 -1.85
N THR A 182 -2.73 -10.53 -2.16
CA THR A 182 -1.57 -10.50 -1.26
C THR A 182 -1.18 -9.08 -0.86
N ASP A 183 -1.06 -8.17 -1.82
CA ASP A 183 -0.59 -6.81 -1.53
C ASP A 183 -1.63 -6.01 -0.76
N ASN A 184 -2.92 -6.18 -1.08
CA ASN A 184 -4.01 -5.55 -0.35
C ASN A 184 -4.11 -6.04 1.08
N ILE A 185 -3.95 -7.35 1.33
CA ILE A 185 -3.92 -7.88 2.69
C ILE A 185 -2.72 -7.31 3.46
N ASN A 186 -1.51 -7.33 2.88
CA ASN A 186 -0.34 -6.73 3.52
C ASN A 186 -0.54 -5.24 3.85
N ASN A 187 -1.22 -4.50 2.97
CA ASN A 187 -1.58 -3.10 3.19
C ASN A 187 -2.60 -2.95 4.34
N GLY A 188 -3.66 -3.77 4.35
CA GLY A 188 -4.65 -3.83 5.42
C GLY A 188 -4.04 -4.16 6.78
N LEU A 189 -3.11 -5.11 6.81
CA LEU A 189 -2.36 -5.51 8.00
C LEU A 189 -1.50 -4.35 8.54
N GLN A 190 -0.84 -3.59 7.67
CA GLN A 190 -0.03 -2.44 8.08
C GLN A 190 -0.90 -1.30 8.63
N LYS A 191 -2.00 -1.00 7.94
CA LYS A 191 -2.95 0.07 8.31
C LYS A 191 -3.76 -0.24 9.56
N SER A 192 -3.93 -1.51 9.92
CA SER A 192 -4.74 -1.92 11.06
C SER A 192 -3.93 -2.05 12.34
N ASN A 193 -4.43 -1.50 13.45
CA ASN A 193 -3.75 -1.57 14.76
C ASN A 193 -4.23 -2.73 15.63
N PHE A 194 -5.37 -3.30 15.27
CA PHE A 194 -6.01 -4.39 15.98
C PHE A 194 -6.38 -5.51 14.98
N GLY A 195 -6.03 -6.77 15.28
CA GLY A 195 -6.45 -7.93 14.50
C GLY A 195 -7.59 -8.67 15.17
N LEU A 196 -8.68 -8.93 14.45
CA LEU A 196 -9.71 -9.87 14.87
C LEU A 196 -9.55 -11.14 14.03
N ILE A 197 -9.12 -12.23 14.69
CA ILE A 197 -8.79 -13.50 14.04
C ILE A 197 -9.93 -14.48 14.31
N PHE A 198 -10.64 -14.86 13.25
CA PHE A 198 -11.75 -15.82 13.31
C PHE A 198 -11.20 -17.23 13.09
N LEU A 199 -11.13 -18.00 14.16
CA LEU A 199 -10.64 -19.37 14.11
C LEU A 199 -11.82 -20.33 13.92
N SER A 200 -11.72 -21.13 12.86
CA SER A 200 -12.65 -22.21 12.56
C SER A 200 -11.88 -23.45 12.08
N LYS A 201 -12.57 -24.58 11.97
CA LYS A 201 -12.02 -25.77 11.28
C LYS A 201 -11.61 -25.44 9.84
N SER A 202 -12.34 -24.57 9.17
CA SER A 202 -12.03 -24.11 7.81
C SER A 202 -10.83 -23.17 7.77
N PHE A 203 -10.58 -22.42 8.84
CA PHE A 203 -9.40 -21.56 8.98
C PHE A 203 -8.11 -22.39 9.09
N LEU A 204 -8.12 -23.44 9.91
CA LEU A 204 -6.96 -24.32 10.13
C LEU A 204 -6.71 -25.29 8.96
N ASN A 205 -7.76 -25.76 8.29
CA ASN A 205 -7.65 -26.69 7.17
C ASN A 205 -7.64 -25.98 5.80
N GLY A 206 -7.41 -24.67 5.78
CA GLY A 206 -7.40 -23.88 4.55
C GLY A 206 -6.36 -24.41 3.56
N GLN A 207 -6.83 -24.87 2.39
CA GLN A 207 -5.98 -25.45 1.33
C GLN A 207 -4.91 -24.48 0.79
N SER A 208 -5.08 -23.17 1.01
CA SER A 208 -4.14 -22.14 0.56
C SER A 208 -3.00 -21.84 1.54
N GLY A 209 -3.04 -22.35 2.79
CA GLY A 209 -2.07 -22.03 3.85
C GLY A 209 -1.99 -20.54 4.26
N TRP A 210 -2.83 -19.70 3.65
CA TRP A 210 -2.72 -18.25 3.65
C TRP A 210 -3.28 -17.62 4.94
N THR A 211 -4.42 -18.12 5.42
CA THR A 211 -5.05 -17.72 6.70
C THR A 211 -4.12 -17.94 7.89
N ILE A 212 -3.42 -19.08 7.92
CA ILE A 212 -2.43 -19.37 8.97
C ILE A 212 -1.23 -18.44 8.87
N ALA A 213 -0.78 -18.10 7.66
CA ALA A 213 0.31 -17.15 7.46
C ALA A 213 -0.05 -15.73 7.96
N GLU A 214 -1.27 -15.24 7.70
CA GLU A 214 -1.77 -13.96 8.22
C GLU A 214 -1.81 -13.93 9.75
N ALA A 215 -2.41 -14.94 10.37
CA ALA A 215 -2.47 -15.02 11.82
C ALA A 215 -1.07 -15.08 12.43
N ASN A 216 -0.17 -15.87 11.83
CA ASN A 216 1.24 -15.92 12.23
C ASN A 216 1.94 -14.56 12.05
N PHE A 217 1.62 -13.79 11.00
CA PHE A 217 2.14 -12.45 10.80
C PHE A 217 1.68 -11.50 11.93
N PHE A 218 0.39 -11.48 12.28
CA PHE A 218 -0.09 -10.69 13.42
C PHE A 218 0.60 -11.06 14.73
N MET A 219 0.78 -12.37 14.97
CA MET A 219 1.46 -12.85 16.16
C MET A 219 2.93 -12.42 16.18
N GLN A 220 3.65 -12.55 15.07
CA GLN A 220 5.04 -12.10 14.94
C GLN A 220 5.17 -10.59 15.10
N GLN A 221 4.28 -9.82 14.49
CA GLN A 221 4.28 -8.36 14.60
C GLN A 221 3.97 -7.92 16.03
N ARG A 222 3.04 -8.56 16.73
CA ARG A 222 2.82 -8.32 18.15
C ARG A 222 4.06 -8.62 19.00
N MET A 223 4.78 -9.71 18.69
CA MET A 223 6.01 -10.05 19.41
C MET A 223 7.10 -8.99 19.23
N ARG A 224 7.15 -8.33 18.06
CA ARG A 224 8.10 -7.27 17.74
C ARG A 224 7.65 -5.90 18.24
N ASP A 225 6.36 -5.62 18.16
CA ASP A 225 5.71 -4.38 18.52
C ASP A 225 4.47 -4.66 19.37
N ALA A 226 4.61 -4.41 20.68
CA ALA A 226 3.55 -4.62 21.63
C ALA A 226 2.31 -3.74 21.39
N SER A 227 2.39 -2.71 20.54
CA SER A 227 1.25 -1.84 20.18
C SER A 227 0.22 -2.56 19.29
N LYS A 228 0.65 -3.53 18.47
CA LYS A 228 -0.26 -4.33 17.64
C LYS A 228 -0.96 -5.37 18.52
N LYS A 229 -2.29 -5.24 18.63
CA LYS A 229 -3.12 -6.13 19.46
C LYS A 229 -3.93 -7.06 18.57
N PHE A 230 -4.33 -8.20 19.13
CA PHE A 230 -5.29 -9.07 18.47
C PHE A 230 -6.23 -9.73 19.48
N VAL A 231 -7.40 -10.12 18.99
CA VAL A 231 -8.36 -10.98 19.69
C VAL A 231 -8.73 -12.13 18.78
N ILE A 232 -8.85 -13.30 19.40
CA ILE A 232 -9.31 -14.52 18.75
C ILE A 232 -10.81 -14.66 18.98
N VAL A 233 -11.55 -14.90 17.91
CA VAL A 233 -12.95 -15.32 17.94
C VAL A 233 -12.99 -16.78 17.51
N ASN A 234 -13.33 -17.68 18.43
CA ASN A 234 -13.48 -19.09 18.14
C ASN A 234 -14.88 -19.35 17.58
N ILE A 235 -14.96 -19.85 16.34
CA ILE A 235 -16.24 -20.17 15.68
C ILE A 235 -16.69 -21.57 16.06
N ASP A 236 -15.84 -22.59 15.87
CA ASP A 236 -16.25 -23.99 15.99
C ASP A 236 -15.13 -24.97 16.39
N LEU A 237 -14.01 -24.47 16.91
CA LEU A 237 -12.89 -25.33 17.32
C LEU A 237 -12.97 -25.72 18.79
N PRO A 238 -12.72 -27.00 19.13
CA PRO A 238 -12.43 -27.37 20.51
C PRO A 238 -11.05 -26.82 20.90
N HIS A 239 -10.86 -26.53 22.20
CA HIS A 239 -9.66 -25.85 22.69
C HIS A 239 -8.34 -26.56 22.34
N ASN A 240 -8.32 -27.89 22.31
CA ASN A 240 -7.15 -28.69 21.97
C ASN A 240 -6.77 -28.64 20.48
N GLU A 241 -7.69 -28.24 19.60
CA GLU A 241 -7.43 -28.04 18.17
C GLU A 241 -6.96 -26.62 17.84
N ILE A 242 -7.10 -25.66 18.78
CA ILE A 242 -6.53 -24.31 18.63
C ILE A 242 -5.00 -24.41 18.60
N PRO A 243 -4.29 -23.69 17.72
CA PRO A 243 -2.82 -23.72 17.70
C PRO A 243 -2.21 -23.38 19.07
N PRO A 244 -1.14 -24.07 19.54
CA PRO A 244 -0.61 -23.90 20.89
C PRO A 244 -0.26 -22.45 21.26
N LEU A 245 0.32 -21.69 20.32
CA LEU A 245 0.64 -20.27 20.54
C LEU A 245 -0.61 -19.41 20.79
N MET A 246 -1.78 -19.85 20.30
CA MET A 246 -3.06 -19.14 20.43
C MET A 246 -3.85 -19.62 21.65
N GLN A 247 -3.60 -20.82 22.17
CA GLN A 247 -4.26 -21.37 23.37
C GLN A 247 -3.97 -20.53 24.63
N ASP A 248 -2.79 -19.92 24.72
CA ASP A 248 -2.38 -19.07 25.84
C ASP A 248 -3.12 -17.72 25.87
N TYR A 249 -3.89 -17.38 24.83
CA TYR A 249 -4.67 -16.16 24.76
C TYR A 249 -6.15 -16.42 25.06
N ARG A 250 -6.76 -15.51 25.85
CA ARG A 250 -8.22 -15.50 26.03
C ARG A 250 -8.88 -15.23 24.67
N TYR A 251 -9.71 -16.17 24.22
CA TYR A 251 -10.56 -16.03 23.05
C TYR A 251 -12.00 -15.72 23.46
N ILE A 252 -12.76 -15.22 22.49
CA ILE A 252 -14.22 -15.04 22.57
C ILE A 252 -14.85 -16.23 21.84
N ASP A 253 -15.80 -16.90 22.47
CA ASP A 253 -16.56 -17.98 21.82
C ASP A 253 -17.75 -17.40 21.05
N ALA A 254 -17.84 -17.69 19.75
CA ALA A 254 -18.92 -17.19 18.91
C ALA A 254 -20.28 -17.81 19.25
N SER A 255 -20.31 -18.92 19.97
CA SER A 255 -21.55 -19.55 20.43
C SER A 255 -22.18 -18.85 21.64
N ASP A 256 -21.46 -17.95 22.31
CA ASP A 256 -21.98 -17.18 23.43
C ASP A 256 -22.92 -16.05 22.93
N ASP A 257 -24.13 -15.93 23.49
CA ASP A 257 -25.11 -14.88 23.13
C ASP A 257 -24.53 -13.44 23.23
N GLY A 258 -23.50 -13.25 24.06
CA GLY A 258 -22.85 -11.95 24.31
C GLY A 258 -21.60 -11.67 23.47
N PHE A 259 -21.21 -12.56 22.56
CA PHE A 259 -19.88 -12.51 21.91
C PHE A 259 -19.62 -11.17 21.20
N MET A 260 -20.62 -10.60 20.53
CA MET A 260 -20.50 -9.31 19.85
C MET A 260 -20.21 -8.15 20.80
N VAL A 261 -20.80 -8.18 22.00
CA VAL A 261 -20.56 -7.17 23.03
C VAL A 261 -19.11 -7.28 23.51
N ASP A 262 -18.61 -8.50 23.66
CA ASP A 262 -17.24 -8.75 24.12
C ASP A 262 -16.20 -8.38 23.06
N ILE A 263 -16.49 -8.59 21.77
CA ILE A 263 -15.67 -8.09 20.65
C ILE A 263 -15.55 -6.57 20.75
N LYS A 264 -16.69 -5.86 20.83
CA LYS A 264 -16.73 -4.39 20.91
C LYS A 264 -16.00 -3.88 22.16
N LYS A 265 -16.19 -4.52 23.32
CA LYS A 265 -15.45 -4.19 24.56
C LYS A 265 -13.94 -4.36 24.38
N ALA A 266 -13.50 -5.45 23.77
CA ALA A 266 -12.09 -5.71 23.56
C ALA A 266 -11.45 -4.65 22.65
N ILE A 267 -12.10 -4.33 21.53
CA ILE A 267 -11.63 -3.27 20.61
C ILE A 267 -11.51 -1.93 21.35
N ASN A 268 -12.56 -1.51 22.06
CA ASN A 268 -12.59 -0.23 22.78
C ASN A 268 -11.54 -0.17 23.91
N HIS A 269 -11.36 -1.27 24.65
CA HIS A 269 -10.34 -1.35 25.71
C HIS A 269 -8.92 -1.17 25.16
N HIS A 270 -8.66 -1.72 23.97
CA HIS A 270 -7.36 -1.64 23.32
C HIS A 270 -7.13 -0.30 22.60
N GLN A 271 -8.17 0.35 22.09
CA GLN A 271 -8.07 1.71 21.53
C GLN A 271 -7.74 2.78 22.58
N ARG A 272 -8.25 2.67 23.81
CA ARG A 272 -8.01 3.65 24.89
C ARG A 272 -6.61 3.61 25.52
N ARG A 273 -5.78 2.63 25.16
CA ARG A 273 -4.44 2.40 25.73
C ARG A 273 -3.31 2.67 24.74
N ILE A 274 -3.64 3.26 23.58
CA ILE A 274 -2.73 3.82 22.58
C ILE A 274 -2.70 5.34 22.83
#